data_AF-A0A970EGI4-F1
#
_entry.id   AF-A0A970EGI4-F1
#
_cell.length_a   1.000
_cell.length_b   1.000
_cell.length_c   1.000
_cell.angle_alpha   90.00
_cell.angle_beta   90.00
_cell.angle_gamma   90.00
#
_symmetry.space_group_name_H-M   'P 1'
#
loop_
_entity.id
_entity.type
_entity.pdbx_description
1 polymer ?
#
loop_
_entity_poly.entity_id
_entity_poly.type
_entity_poly.pdbx_seq_one_letter_code
_entity_poly.pdbx_strand_id
1 'polypeptide(L)' 'MKRIYVDVEAKFTKEGKIRPLSFVWLNGQKYEIDKILDVRRAASLKAGGQGIRYTCKVLNKNIYLFLDEE' A
#
# COMPACT_ATOMS: atom_id res chain seq x y z
N MET A 1 7.23 12.59 10.23
CA MET A 1 6.88 11.23 9.76
C MET A 1 7.99 10.65 8.91
N LYS A 2 8.45 9.45 9.28
CA LYS A 2 9.45 8.64 8.56
C LYS A 2 8.70 7.69 7.62
N ARG A 3 9.17 7.52 6.38
CA ARG A 3 8.64 6.48 5.48
C ARG A 3 9.17 5.13 5.97
N ILE A 4 8.28 4.13 6.01
CA ILE A 4 8.64 2.76 6.35
C ILE A 4 8.35 1.94 5.10
N TYR A 5 9.40 1.38 4.51
CA TYR A 5 9.26 0.44 3.42
C TYR A 5 8.96 -0.94 4.00
N VAL A 6 8.02 -1.64 3.38
CA VAL A 6 7.53 -2.94 3.80
C VAL A 6 7.44 -3.85 2.58
N ASP A 7 7.66 -5.13 2.77
CA ASP A 7 7.39 -6.12 1.73
C ASP A 7 5.88 -6.29 1.59
N VAL A 8 5.39 -6.26 0.36
CA VAL A 8 3.96 -6.36 0.04
C VAL A 8 3.74 -7.51 -0.92
N GLU A 9 2.84 -8.43 -0.56
CA GLU A 9 2.32 -9.40 -1.50
C GLU A 9 1.15 -8.75 -2.24
N ALA A 10 1.23 -8.71 -3.58
CA ALA A 10 0.22 -8.08 -4.42
C ALA A 10 -0.19 -8.96 -5.60
N LYS A 11 -1.46 -8.87 -5.97
CA LYS A 11 -1.99 -9.48 -7.18
C LYS A 11 -1.90 -8.49 -8.33
N PHE A 12 -1.23 -8.90 -9.41
CA PHE A 12 -1.36 -8.26 -10.71
C PHE A 12 -2.62 -8.78 -11.39
N THR A 13 -3.58 -7.90 -11.67
CA THR A 13 -4.84 -8.30 -12.32
C THR A 13 -4.69 -8.31 -13.84
N LYS A 14 -5.59 -9.01 -14.53
CA LYS A 14 -5.60 -9.07 -16.00
C LYS A 14 -5.80 -7.70 -16.64
N GLU A 15 -6.40 -6.78 -15.93
CA GLU A 15 -6.62 -5.38 -16.32
C GLU A 15 -5.39 -4.49 -16.05
N GLY A 16 -4.25 -5.07 -15.67
CA GLY A 16 -3.00 -4.37 -15.42
C GLY A 16 -2.96 -3.58 -14.11
N LYS A 17 -3.86 -3.87 -13.17
CA LYS A 17 -3.89 -3.20 -11.85
C LYS A 17 -3.11 -3.99 -10.81
N ILE A 18 -2.36 -3.29 -9.96
CA ILE A 18 -1.73 -3.87 -8.78
C ILE A 18 -2.69 -3.78 -7.59
N ARG A 19 -2.98 -4.91 -6.97
CA ARG A 19 -3.84 -5.00 -5.79
C ARG A 19 -3.07 -5.61 -4.61
N PRO A 20 -2.74 -4.84 -3.57
CA PRO A 20 -2.07 -5.39 -2.39
C PRO A 20 -3.01 -6.35 -1.64
N LEU A 21 -2.46 -7.48 -1.19
CA LEU A 21 -3.15 -8.55 -0.46
C LEU A 21 -2.70 -8.62 0.99
N SER A 22 -1.41 -8.43 1.25
CA SER A 22 -0.83 -8.43 2.59
C SER A 22 0.51 -7.70 2.60
N PHE A 23 1.01 -7.38 3.79
CA PHE A 23 2.36 -6.85 3.96
C PHE A 23 3.04 -7.44 5.20
N VAL A 24 4.37 -7.44 5.21
CA VAL A 24 5.17 -7.83 6.36
C VAL A 24 5.64 -6.58 7.08
N TRP A 25 5.28 -6.44 8.35
CA TRP A 25 5.71 -5.31 9.17
C TRP A 25 7.13 -5.52 9.72
N LEU A 26 7.71 -4.47 10.31
CA LEU A 26 9.10 -4.46 10.79
C LEU A 26 9.43 -5.56 11.82
N ASN A 27 8.42 -6.11 12.50
CA ASN A 27 8.57 -7.22 13.43
C ASN A 27 8.53 -8.61 12.75
N GLY A 28 8.50 -8.67 11.41
CA GLY A 28 8.36 -9.90 10.65
C GLY A 28 6.93 -10.45 10.60
N GLN A 29 5.96 -9.78 11.23
CA GLN A 29 4.57 -10.23 11.22
C GLN A 29 3.88 -9.87 9.92
N LYS A 30 3.23 -10.86 9.31
CA LYS A 30 2.37 -10.68 8.13
C LYS A 30 0.99 -10.16 8.56
N TYR A 31 0.52 -9.13 7.88
CA TYR A 31 -0.82 -8.56 8.04
C TYR A 31 -1.58 -8.66 6.73
N GLU A 32 -2.74 -9.31 6.78
CA GLU A 32 -3.64 -9.41 5.63
C GLU A 32 -4.48 -8.14 5.46
N ILE A 33 -4.72 -7.77 4.20
CA ILE A 33 -5.56 -6.63 3.85
C ILE A 33 -6.99 -7.13 3.68
N ASP A 34 -7.83 -6.82 4.66
CA ASP A 34 -9.25 -7.17 4.67
C ASP A 34 -9.97 -6.55 3.46
N LYS A 35 -9.70 -5.27 3.21
CA LYS A 35 -10.36 -4.51 2.15
C LYS A 35 -9.51 -3.34 1.68
N ILE A 36 -9.60 -3.05 0.38
CA ILE A 36 -9.13 -1.78 -0.16
C ILE A 36 -10.34 -0.84 -0.24
N LEU A 37 -10.23 0.29 0.45
CA LEU A 37 -11.28 1.30 0.56
C LEU A 37 -11.17 2.35 -0.54
N ASP A 38 -9.95 2.67 -1.00
CA ASP A 38 -9.70 3.71 -1.98
C ASP A 38 -8.34 3.51 -2.65
N VAL A 39 -8.24 3.88 -3.92
CA VAL A 39 -7.01 3.83 -4.73
C VAL A 39 -6.94 5.10 -5.56
N ARG A 40 -5.90 5.91 -5.37
CA ARG A 40 -5.75 7.16 -6.11
C ARG A 40 -4.28 7.47 -6.40
N ARG A 41 -4.03 8.19 -7.50
CA ARG A 41 -2.76 8.90 -7.69
C ARG A 41 -2.67 9.99 -6.63
N ALA A 42 -1.57 10.04 -5.89
CA ALA A 42 -1.32 11.06 -4.90
C ALA A 42 0.14 11.50 -4.98
N ALA A 43 0.38 12.80 -4.85
CA ALA A 43 1.74 13.31 -4.72
C ALA A 43 2.35 12.72 -3.44
N SER A 44 3.52 12.11 -3.57
CA SER A 44 4.30 11.63 -2.43
C SER A 44 4.76 12.87 -1.65
N LEU A 45 4.06 13.17 -0.54
CA LEU A 45 4.07 14.41 0.26
C LEU A 45 5.44 14.95 0.70
N LYS A 46 6.56 14.28 0.39
CA LYS A 46 7.92 14.67 0.78
C LYS A 46 8.97 14.70 -0.32
N ALA A 47 8.70 14.21 -1.54
CA ALA A 47 9.76 14.04 -2.55
C ALA A 47 9.38 14.52 -3.96
N GLY A 48 8.20 15.10 -4.17
CA GLY A 48 7.74 15.46 -5.52
C GLY A 48 7.42 14.26 -6.44
N GLY A 49 7.58 13.03 -5.96
CA GLY A 49 7.23 11.82 -6.71
C GLY A 49 5.72 11.65 -6.90
N GLN A 50 5.33 11.12 -8.06
CA GLN A 50 4.00 10.57 -8.27
C GLN A 50 3.97 9.12 -7.79
N GLY A 51 2.86 8.71 -7.20
CA GLY A 51 2.67 7.32 -6.79
C GLY A 51 1.20 7.00 -6.59
N ILE A 52 0.92 5.72 -6.39
CA ILE A 52 -0.41 5.22 -6.09
C ILE A 52 -0.53 5.07 -4.57
N ARG A 53 -1.51 5.75 -3.97
CA ARG A 53 -1.90 5.53 -2.59
C ARG A 53 -3.08 4.59 -2.51
N TYR A 54 -2.93 3.52 -1.74
CA TYR A 54 -3.98 2.61 -1.33
C TYR A 54 -4.42 2.95 0.09
N THR A 55 -5.72 3.13 0.28
CA THR A 55 -6.32 3.12 1.63
C THR A 55 -6.82 1.72 1.89
N CYS A 56 -6.22 1.04 2.85
CA CYS A 56 -6.50 -0.35 3.17
C CYS A 56 -7.12 -0.45 4.58
N LYS A 57 -7.98 -1.45 4.79
CA LYS A 57 -8.49 -1.85 6.09
C LYS A 57 -7.79 -3.13 6.52
N VAL A 58 -7.23 -3.13 7.73
CA VAL A 58 -6.46 -4.22 8.31
C VAL A 58 -6.78 -4.29 9.79
N LEU A 59 -7.29 -5.42 10.28
CA LEU A 59 -7.67 -5.61 11.69
C LEU A 59 -8.57 -4.47 12.21
N ASN A 60 -9.55 -4.09 11.39
CA ASN A 60 -10.47 -2.98 11.65
C ASN A 60 -9.84 -1.57 11.72
N LYS A 61 -8.56 -1.42 11.34
CA LYS A 61 -7.86 -0.12 11.25
C LYS A 61 -7.65 0.28 9.81
N ASN A 62 -7.70 1.58 9.53
CA ASN A 62 -7.35 2.11 8.22
C ASN A 62 -5.85 2.40 8.17
N ILE A 63 -5.18 1.95 7.12
CA ILE A 63 -3.76 2.18 6.85
C ILE A 63 -3.58 2.71 5.43
N TYR A 64 -2.42 3.32 5.19
CA TYR A 64 -2.02 3.80 3.87
C TYR A 64 -0.80 3.04 3.38
N LEU A 65 -0.91 2.44 2.19
CA LEU A 65 0.22 1.91 1.45
C LEU A 65 0.47 2.82 0.26
N PHE A 66 1.75 3.08 -0.04
CA PHE A 66 2.17 3.89 -1.16
C PHE A 66 3.05 3.02 -2.07
N LEU A 67 2.65 2.92 -3.33
CA LEU A 67 3.48 2.40 -4.39
C LEU A 67 4.06 3.63 -5.11
N ASP A 68 5.34 3.89 -4.87
CA ASP A 68 6.05 4.98 -5.55
C ASP A 68 6.29 4.57 -7.02
N GLU A 69 6.01 5.47 -7.96
CA GLU A 69 6.50 5.39 -9.34
C GLU A 69 7.86 6.11 -9.30
N GLU A 70 8.96 5.39 -9.44
CA GLU A 70 10.31 5.99 -9.45
C GLU A 70 10.50 6.95 -10.63
#